data_AF-A0A9Q0IEK4-F1
#
_entry.id   AF-A0A9Q0IEK4-F1
#
_cell.length_a   1.000
_cell.length_b   1.000
_cell.length_c   1.000
_cell.angle_alpha   90.00
_cell.angle_beta   90.00
_cell.angle_gamma   90.00
#
_symmetry.space_group_name_H-M   'P 1'
#
loop_
_entity.id
_entity.type
_entity.pdbx_description
1 polymer ?
#
loop_
_entity_poly.entity_id
_entity_poly.type
_entity_poly.pdbx_seq_one_letter_code
_entity_poly.pdbx_strand_id
1 'polypeptide(L)'
;MDPAVVLVAVGVVMFFITFCGCVGALRENIRLLRAFTLCLTMVFLTQLFIGVLGFFYSDQTHDALGKFVKKAIVHYRDDLDLQNLLDYIQKEAVINTMCGFGVQAESHSEAHKFIYPAGCADGAVLWIQSHLVLVGALTLVLSLPQIAGVVLSQILITQIQDEIGSVL
;
A
#
# COMPACT_ATOMS: atom_id res chain seq x y z
N MET A 1 2.94 -10.18 11.52
CA MET A 1 3.68 -9.38 10.53
C MET A 1 3.08 -8.01 10.63
N ASP A 2 3.80 -7.15 11.29
CA ASP A 2 3.26 -5.88 11.74
C ASP A 2 3.21 -4.97 10.53
N PRO A 3 2.13 -4.21 10.30
CA PRO A 3 2.02 -3.35 9.12
C PRO A 3 3.23 -2.40 8.98
N ALA A 4 3.80 -1.96 10.10
CA ALA A 4 5.01 -1.14 10.15
C ALA A 4 6.25 -1.88 9.61
N VAL A 5 6.46 -3.16 9.95
CA VAL A 5 7.59 -3.95 9.45
C VAL A 5 7.48 -4.15 7.94
N VAL A 6 6.27 -4.38 7.43
CA VAL A 6 6.02 -4.49 5.98
C VAL A 6 6.34 -3.16 5.28
N LEU A 7 5.92 -2.03 5.84
CA LEU A 7 6.21 -0.70 5.30
C LEU A 7 7.71 -0.40 5.26
N VAL A 8 8.44 -0.70 6.33
CA VAL A 8 9.89 -0.54 6.40
C VAL A 8 10.58 -1.44 5.37
N ALA A 9 10.17 -2.71 5.25
CA ALA A 9 10.74 -3.62 4.27
C ALA A 9 10.55 -3.12 2.83
N VAL A 10 9.35 -2.64 2.50
CA VAL A 10 9.05 -2.05 1.17
C VAL A 10 9.91 -0.81 0.93
N GLY A 11 10.06 0.08 1.93
CA GLY A 11 10.91 1.26 1.83
C GLY A 11 12.38 0.94 1.58
N VAL A 12 12.93 -0.05 2.28
CA VAL A 12 14.31 -0.50 2.08
C VAL A 12 14.52 -1.08 0.68
N VAL A 13 13.59 -1.91 0.20
CA VAL A 13 13.64 -2.48 -1.15
C VAL A 13 13.57 -1.38 -2.22
N MET A 14 12.66 -0.41 -2.07
CA MET A 14 12.55 0.72 -2.99
C MET A 14 13.84 1.55 -3.02
N PHE A 15 14.44 1.82 -1.86
CA PHE A 15 15.71 2.55 -1.77
C PHE A 15 16.82 1.87 -2.58
N PHE A 16 17.00 0.55 -2.44
CA PHE A 16 18.01 -0.18 -3.21
C PHE A 16 17.72 -0.18 -4.72
N ILE A 17 16.46 -0.34 -5.13
CA ILE A 17 16.08 -0.29 -6.55
C ILE A 17 16.41 1.09 -7.13
N THR A 18 16.00 2.17 -6.46
CA THR A 18 16.28 3.54 -6.89
C THR A 18 17.78 3.84 -6.91
N PHE A 19 18.52 3.44 -5.87
CA PHE A 19 19.97 3.60 -5.83
C PHE A 19 20.65 2.90 -7.01
N CYS A 20 20.29 1.64 -7.30
CA CYS A 20 20.79 0.90 -8.46
C CYS A 20 20.45 1.60 -9.78
N GLY A 21 19.22 2.09 -9.94
CA GLY A 21 18.81 2.84 -11.13
C GLY A 21 19.63 4.12 -11.32
N CYS A 22 19.76 4.94 -10.28
CA CYS A 22 20.51 6.19 -10.32
C CYS A 22 22.01 5.96 -10.58
N VAL A 23 22.65 5.04 -9.85
CA VAL A 23 24.06 4.71 -10.04
C VAL A 23 24.29 4.05 -11.40
N GLY A 24 23.37 3.19 -11.85
CA GLY A 24 23.44 2.54 -13.16
C GLY A 24 23.41 3.52 -14.31
N ALA A 25 22.57 4.56 -14.20
CA ALA A 25 22.52 5.64 -15.17
C ALA A 25 23.77 6.54 -15.13
N LEU A 26 24.21 6.97 -13.93
CA LEU A 26 25.36 7.87 -13.78
C LEU A 26 26.71 7.22 -14.11
N ARG A 27 26.86 5.92 -13.86
CA ARG A 27 28.09 5.16 -14.13
C ARG A 27 28.03 4.41 -15.46
N GLU A 28 26.97 4.59 -16.23
CA GLU A 28 26.73 3.89 -17.51
C GLU A 28 26.95 2.37 -17.40
N ASN A 29 26.58 1.79 -16.24
CA ASN A 29 26.83 0.39 -15.96
C ASN A 29 25.64 -0.47 -16.41
N ILE A 30 25.78 -1.09 -17.58
CA ILE A 30 24.74 -1.91 -18.22
C ILE A 30 24.22 -3.02 -17.30
N ARG A 31 25.06 -3.67 -16.50
CA ARG A 31 24.60 -4.76 -15.61
C ARG A 31 23.64 -4.23 -14.54
N LEU A 32 23.94 -3.07 -13.99
CA LEU A 32 23.13 -2.44 -12.96
C LEU A 32 21.81 -1.90 -13.54
N LEU A 33 21.87 -1.31 -14.74
CA LEU A 33 20.69 -0.83 -15.45
C LEU A 33 19.77 -1.98 -15.90
N ARG A 34 20.33 -3.13 -16.33
CA ARG A 34 19.55 -4.36 -16.58
C ARG A 34 18.91 -4.92 -15.32
N ALA A 35 19.62 -4.91 -14.20
CA ALA A 35 19.05 -5.34 -12.91
C ALA A 35 17.88 -4.43 -12.49
N PHE A 36 18.02 -3.11 -12.64
CA PHE A 36 16.94 -2.14 -12.40
C PHE A 36 15.71 -2.42 -13.27
N THR A 37 15.90 -2.58 -14.59
CA THR A 37 14.81 -2.90 -15.53
C THR A 37 14.11 -4.22 -15.19
N LEU A 38 14.88 -5.25 -14.81
CA LEU A 38 14.32 -6.55 -14.41
C LEU A 38 13.49 -6.41 -13.13
N CYS A 39 14.00 -5.70 -12.11
CA CYS A 39 13.27 -5.46 -10.87
C CYS A 39 11.95 -4.71 -11.11
N LEU A 40 11.96 -3.62 -11.89
CA LEU A 40 10.74 -2.88 -12.23
C LEU A 40 9.73 -3.73 -12.99
N THR A 41 10.20 -4.55 -13.92
CA THR A 41 9.33 -5.46 -14.68
C THR A 41 8.68 -6.51 -13.76
N MET A 42 9.43 -7.08 -12.81
CA MET A 42 8.89 -8.03 -11.83
C MET A 42 7.84 -7.38 -10.91
N VAL A 43 8.04 -6.12 -10.51
CA VAL A 43 7.04 -5.36 -9.73
C VAL A 43 5.78 -5.12 -10.55
N PHE A 44 5.89 -4.71 -11.81
CA PHE A 44 4.75 -4.50 -12.70
C PHE A 44 3.94 -5.79 -12.90
N LEU A 45 4.61 -6.92 -13.13
CA LEU A 45 3.94 -8.23 -13.25
C LEU A 45 3.23 -8.64 -11.96
N THR A 46 3.85 -8.40 -10.80
CA THR A 46 3.23 -8.66 -9.49
C THR A 46 2.00 -7.78 -9.27
N GLN A 47 2.08 -6.50 -9.67
CA GLN A 47 0.96 -5.57 -9.57
C GLN A 47 -0.20 -5.98 -10.49
N LEU A 48 0.09 -6.42 -11.72
CA LEU A 48 -0.91 -6.95 -12.64
C LEU A 48 -1.54 -8.22 -12.08
N PHE A 49 -0.74 -9.14 -11.55
CA PHE A 49 -1.23 -10.40 -10.97
C PHE A 49 -2.15 -10.15 -9.77
N ILE A 50 -1.75 -9.27 -8.84
CA ILE A 50 -2.58 -8.87 -7.69
C ILE A 50 -3.86 -8.18 -8.18
N GLY A 51 -3.78 -7.30 -9.19
CA GLY A 51 -4.94 -6.62 -9.75
C GLY A 51 -5.94 -7.59 -10.40
N VAL A 52 -5.45 -8.55 -11.18
CA VAL A 52 -6.29 -9.59 -11.82
C VAL A 52 -6.92 -10.49 -10.76
N LEU A 53 -6.15 -11.01 -9.80
CA LEU A 53 -6.70 -11.84 -8.72
C LEU A 53 -7.70 -11.05 -7.85
N GLY A 54 -7.40 -9.79 -7.55
CA GLY A 54 -8.30 -8.92 -6.79
C GLY A 54 -9.62 -8.67 -7.51
N PHE A 55 -9.60 -8.57 -8.83
CA PHE A 55 -10.81 -8.44 -9.64
C PHE A 55 -11.63 -9.74 -9.68
N PHE A 56 -10.98 -10.89 -9.91
CA PHE A 56 -11.66 -12.18 -10.00
C PHE A 56 -12.18 -12.70 -8.65
N TYR A 57 -11.44 -12.47 -7.56
CA TYR A 57 -11.77 -12.95 -6.22
C TYR A 57 -12.17 -11.80 -5.29
N SER A 58 -12.91 -10.82 -5.82
CA SER A 58 -13.33 -9.62 -5.08
C SER A 58 -13.98 -9.97 -3.74
N ASP A 59 -14.93 -10.91 -3.73
CA ASP A 59 -15.63 -11.35 -2.52
C ASP A 59 -14.67 -11.92 -1.45
N GLN A 60 -13.72 -12.76 -1.84
CA GLN A 60 -12.73 -13.33 -0.92
C GLN A 60 -11.69 -12.29 -0.47
N THR A 61 -11.37 -11.31 -1.32
CA THR A 61 -10.46 -10.22 -0.96
C THR A 61 -11.05 -9.32 0.12
N HIS A 62 -12.37 -9.18 0.19
CA HIS A 62 -13.07 -8.41 1.21
C HIS A 62 -12.87 -9.01 2.62
N ASP A 63 -13.09 -10.33 2.74
CA ASP A 63 -12.91 -11.06 4.00
C ASP A 63 -11.44 -11.12 4.43
N ALA A 64 -10.54 -11.33 3.45
CA ALA A 64 -9.10 -11.31 3.71
C ALA A 64 -8.67 -9.93 4.21
N LEU A 65 -9.07 -8.86 3.51
CA LEU A 65 -8.76 -7.48 3.87
C LEU A 65 -9.28 -7.13 5.27
N GLY A 66 -10.52 -7.49 5.60
CA GLY A 66 -11.08 -7.28 6.94
C GLY A 66 -10.31 -8.03 8.04
N LYS A 67 -9.90 -9.28 7.79
CA LYS A 67 -9.04 -10.04 8.71
C LYS A 67 -7.66 -9.40 8.87
N PHE A 68 -7.05 -8.91 7.79
CA PHE A 68 -5.77 -8.20 7.83
C PHE A 68 -5.85 -6.89 8.60
N VAL A 69 -6.85 -6.05 8.32
CA VAL A 69 -7.08 -4.77 9.01
C VAL A 69 -7.36 -5.00 10.49
N LYS A 70 -8.20 -5.97 10.84
CA LYS A 70 -8.49 -6.30 12.23
C LYS A 70 -7.27 -6.83 12.97
N LYS A 71 -6.47 -7.70 12.34
CA LYS A 71 -5.22 -8.22 12.92
C LYS A 71 -4.17 -7.12 13.09
N ALA A 72 -4.08 -6.19 12.14
CA ALA A 72 -3.23 -5.01 12.21
C ALA A 72 -3.61 -4.10 13.40
N ILE A 73 -4.89 -3.82 13.60
CA ILE A 73 -5.38 -2.96 14.70
C ILE A 73 -5.16 -3.61 16.07
N VAL A 74 -5.44 -4.91 16.19
CA VAL A 74 -5.22 -5.63 17.46
C VAL A 74 -3.74 -5.67 17.80
N HIS A 75 -2.88 -5.97 16.82
CA HIS A 75 -1.42 -5.99 17.03
C HIS A 75 -0.87 -4.61 17.38
N TYR A 76 -1.35 -3.57 16.70
CA TYR A 76 -1.01 -2.17 17.02
C TYR A 76 -1.45 -1.76 18.43
N ARG A 77 -2.57 -2.30 18.93
CA ARG A 77 -3.05 -2.03 20.30
C ARG A 77 -2.05 -2.55 21.33
N ASP A 78 -1.21 -3.53 21.06
CA ASP A 78 -0.28 -4.03 22.08
C ASP A 78 0.95 -3.11 22.27
N ASP A 79 1.18 -2.13 21.39
CA ASP A 79 2.28 -1.15 21.49
C ASP A 79 1.90 0.10 22.31
N LEU A 80 2.51 0.24 23.49
CA LEU A 80 2.16 1.21 24.54
C LEU A 80 2.40 2.70 24.15
N ASP A 81 3.42 3.00 23.35
CA ASP A 81 3.78 4.38 22.97
C ASP A 81 2.76 5.03 22.02
N LEU A 82 2.03 4.21 21.27
CA LEU A 82 1.19 4.66 20.17
C LEU A 82 -0.31 4.66 20.55
N GLN A 83 -0.70 3.84 21.53
CA GLN A 83 -1.96 4.01 22.26
C GLN A 83 -2.09 5.43 22.84
N ASN A 84 -1.03 5.98 23.43
CA ASN A 84 -1.08 7.31 24.04
C ASN A 84 -1.33 8.44 23.03
N LEU A 85 -0.85 8.31 21.79
CA LEU A 85 -1.08 9.30 20.73
C LEU A 85 -2.50 9.20 20.14
N LEU A 86 -3.03 7.99 19.93
CA LEU A 86 -4.43 7.83 19.51
C LEU A 86 -5.40 8.23 20.62
N ASP A 87 -5.11 7.89 21.87
CA ASP A 87 -5.93 8.27 23.02
C ASP A 87 -5.89 9.79 23.26
N TYR A 88 -4.77 10.47 22.92
CA TYR A 88 -4.67 11.93 22.86
C TYR A 88 -5.58 12.53 21.78
N ILE A 89 -5.53 12.00 20.55
CA ILE A 89 -6.38 12.47 19.43
C ILE A 89 -7.87 12.16 19.69
N GLN A 90 -8.18 10.99 20.27
CA GLN A 90 -9.55 10.56 20.58
C GLN A 90 -10.16 11.36 21.74
N LYS A 91 -9.36 11.79 22.72
CA LYS A 91 -9.80 12.69 23.80
C LYS A 91 -10.19 14.09 23.32
N GLU A 92 -9.58 14.59 22.25
CA GLU A 92 -9.97 15.88 21.64
C GLU A 92 -11.23 15.78 20.77
N ALA A 93 -11.60 14.58 20.29
CA ALA A 93 -12.70 14.41 19.32
C ALA A 93 -14.02 13.83 19.86
N VAL A 94 -14.07 13.11 20.99
CA VAL A 94 -15.35 12.65 21.58
C VAL A 94 -15.27 12.52 23.11
N ILE A 95 -15.96 13.39 23.83
CA ILE A 95 -16.26 13.20 25.27
C ILE A 95 -17.34 12.12 25.38
N ASN A 96 -16.99 10.89 25.75
CA ASN A 96 -17.94 9.90 26.25
C ASN A 96 -17.59 9.51 27.69
N THR A 97 -18.01 10.36 28.62
CA THR A 97 -17.79 10.16 30.06
C THR A 97 -18.66 9.06 30.69
N MET A 98 -19.49 8.35 29.91
CA MET A 98 -20.38 7.31 30.42
C MET A 98 -20.49 6.05 29.53
N CYS A 99 -19.51 5.80 28.66
CA CYS A 99 -19.32 4.57 27.86
C CYS A 99 -20.61 3.87 27.39
N GLY A 100 -21.61 4.61 26.90
CA GLY A 100 -22.80 4.03 26.28
C GLY A 100 -23.77 3.34 27.23
N PHE A 101 -23.95 3.84 28.46
CA PHE A 101 -25.03 3.39 29.35
C PHE A 101 -26.40 3.40 28.64
N GLY A 102 -27.07 2.25 28.58
CA GLY A 102 -28.37 2.08 27.92
C GLY A 102 -28.34 1.80 26.41
N VAL A 103 -27.20 2.00 25.73
CA VAL A 103 -27.12 1.85 24.27
C VAL A 103 -27.16 0.40 23.80
N GLN A 104 -26.69 -0.55 24.63
CA GLN A 104 -26.79 -2.00 24.34
C GLN A 104 -28.24 -2.54 24.42
N ALA A 105 -29.16 -1.78 25.02
CA ALA A 105 -30.57 -2.16 25.14
C ALA A 105 -31.41 -1.67 23.94
N GLU A 106 -30.84 -0.83 23.08
CA GLU A 106 -31.51 -0.23 21.92
C GLU A 106 -31.31 -1.05 20.65
N SER A 107 -32.20 -0.86 19.67
CA SER A 107 -32.07 -1.49 18.35
C SER A 107 -30.87 -0.89 17.58
N HIS A 108 -30.26 -1.68 16.68
CA HIS A 108 -29.12 -1.25 15.84
C HIS A 108 -29.36 0.08 15.09
N SER A 109 -30.63 0.40 14.80
CA SER A 109 -31.04 1.60 14.07
C SER A 109 -31.24 2.82 14.97
N GLU A 110 -31.58 2.64 16.24
CA GLU A 110 -31.69 3.73 17.23
C GLU A 110 -30.34 4.04 17.87
N ALA A 111 -29.50 3.02 18.10
CA ALA A 111 -28.13 3.19 18.57
C ALA A 111 -27.29 4.07 17.61
N HIS A 112 -27.48 3.94 16.29
CA HIS A 112 -26.79 4.73 15.27
C HIS A 112 -27.06 6.25 15.33
N LYS A 113 -28.10 6.70 16.04
CA LYS A 113 -28.41 8.13 16.21
C LYS A 113 -27.57 8.80 17.29
N PHE A 114 -27.04 8.03 18.23
CA PHE A 114 -26.36 8.54 19.42
C PHE A 114 -24.90 8.10 19.51
N ILE A 115 -24.54 6.99 18.89
CA ILE A 115 -23.17 6.51 18.77
C ILE A 115 -22.86 6.15 17.31
N TYR A 116 -21.59 6.13 16.94
CA TYR A 116 -21.12 5.46 15.72
C TYR A 116 -20.81 3.99 16.08
N PRO A 117 -21.72 3.02 15.84
CA PRO A 117 -21.46 1.62 16.16
C PRO A 117 -20.59 0.93 15.09
N ALA A 118 -20.39 1.57 13.93
CA ALA A 118 -19.48 1.07 12.92
C ALA A 118 -18.03 1.20 13.40
N GLY A 119 -17.31 0.07 13.45
CA GLY A 119 -15.89 0.08 13.77
C GLY A 119 -15.08 0.76 12.66
N CYS A 120 -13.99 1.47 13.02
CA CYS A 120 -13.09 2.09 12.05
C CYS A 120 -12.51 1.07 11.05
N ALA A 121 -12.29 -0.17 11.51
CA ALA A 121 -11.84 -1.28 10.67
C ALA A 121 -12.86 -1.63 9.58
N ASP A 122 -14.12 -1.82 9.97
CA ASP A 122 -15.21 -2.17 9.07
C ASP A 122 -15.50 -1.00 8.11
N GLY A 123 -15.44 0.24 8.60
CA GLY A 123 -15.54 1.45 7.79
C GLY A 123 -14.43 1.55 6.73
N ALA A 124 -13.18 1.20 7.07
CA ALA A 124 -12.08 1.20 6.11
C ALA A 124 -12.26 0.14 5.01
N VAL A 125 -12.72 -1.06 5.38
CA VAL A 125 -13.02 -2.13 4.42
C VAL A 125 -14.17 -1.71 3.49
N LEU A 126 -15.26 -1.16 4.05
CA LEU A 126 -16.41 -0.68 3.28
C LEU A 126 -16.06 0.49 2.36
N TRP A 127 -15.16 1.37 2.80
CA TRP A 127 -14.66 2.48 1.98
C TRP A 127 -13.90 1.96 0.76
N ILE A 128 -12.99 0.99 0.95
CA ILE A 128 -12.23 0.38 -0.14
C ILE A 128 -13.16 -0.31 -1.14
N GLN A 129 -14.18 -1.02 -0.65
CA GLN A 129 -15.18 -1.67 -1.50
C GLN A 129 -15.99 -0.66 -2.32
N SER A 130 -16.47 0.41 -1.68
CA SER A 130 -17.26 1.45 -2.35
C SER A 130 -16.44 2.28 -3.33
N HIS A 131 -15.11 2.38 -3.12
CA HIS A 131 -14.20 3.17 -3.94
C HIS A 131 -13.24 2.30 -4.77
N LEU A 132 -13.64 1.08 -5.12
CA LEU A 132 -12.82 0.14 -5.89
C LEU A 132 -12.30 0.73 -7.20
N VAL A 133 -13.11 1.53 -7.89
CA VAL A 133 -12.72 2.23 -9.14
C VAL A 133 -11.58 3.23 -8.87
N LEU A 134 -11.64 3.96 -7.76
CA LEU A 134 -10.59 4.91 -7.38
C LEU A 134 -9.29 4.18 -7.04
N VAL A 135 -9.37 3.08 -6.29
CA VAL A 135 -8.21 2.22 -6.00
C VAL A 135 -7.61 1.66 -7.29
N GLY A 136 -8.45 1.14 -8.20
CA GLY A 136 -8.03 0.67 -9.51
C GLY A 136 -7.35 1.76 -10.34
N ALA A 137 -7.92 2.96 -10.39
CA ALA A 137 -7.32 4.10 -11.08
C ALA A 137 -5.94 4.47 -10.50
N LEU A 138 -5.79 4.51 -9.17
CA LEU A 138 -4.50 4.76 -8.52
C LEU A 138 -3.46 3.71 -8.88
N THR A 139 -3.84 2.43 -8.91
CA THR A 139 -2.91 1.36 -9.34
C THR A 139 -2.48 1.53 -10.79
N LEU A 140 -3.41 1.89 -11.69
CA LEU A 140 -3.08 2.14 -13.10
C LEU A 140 -2.19 3.38 -13.26
N VAL A 141 -2.42 4.43 -12.50
CA VAL A 141 -1.55 5.62 -12.48
C VAL A 141 -0.15 5.27 -11.97
N LEU A 142 -0.02 4.40 -10.96
CA LEU A 142 1.27 3.94 -10.46
C LEU A 142 2.05 3.06 -11.44
N SER A 143 1.37 2.42 -12.40
CA SER A 143 2.03 1.56 -13.39
C SER A 143 2.64 2.37 -14.54
N LEU A 144 2.11 3.57 -14.84
CA LEU A 144 2.65 4.47 -15.86
C LEU A 144 4.13 4.86 -15.62
N PRO A 145 4.56 5.35 -14.44
CA PRO A 145 5.95 5.68 -14.20
C PRO A 145 6.87 4.44 -14.24
N GLN A 146 6.35 3.24 -13.91
CA GLN A 146 7.12 2.00 -14.05
C GLN A 146 7.40 1.68 -15.52
N ILE A 147 6.39 1.76 -16.38
CA ILE A 147 6.53 1.54 -17.83
C ILE A 147 7.49 2.59 -18.42
N ALA A 148 7.33 3.86 -18.07
CA ALA A 148 8.24 4.92 -18.50
C ALA A 148 9.68 4.64 -18.06
N GLY A 149 9.88 4.22 -16.80
CA GLY A 149 11.21 3.86 -16.27
C GLY A 149 11.85 2.70 -17.04
N VAL A 150 11.07 1.66 -17.38
CA VAL A 150 11.54 0.54 -18.20
C VAL A 150 11.94 1.00 -19.60
N VAL A 151 11.08 1.78 -20.28
CA VAL A 151 11.37 2.27 -21.64
C VAL A 151 12.62 3.15 -21.65
N LEU A 152 12.71 4.11 -20.74
CA LEU A 152 13.87 5.00 -20.62
C LEU A 152 15.16 4.22 -20.32
N SER A 153 15.09 3.21 -19.44
CA SER A 153 16.25 2.36 -19.14
C SER A 153 16.70 1.56 -20.36
N GLN A 154 15.77 1.03 -21.15
CA GLN A 154 16.13 0.28 -22.37
C GLN A 154 16.72 1.19 -23.45
N ILE A 155 16.21 2.42 -23.59
CA ILE A 155 16.80 3.43 -24.49
C ILE A 155 18.25 3.71 -24.06
N LEU A 156 18.47 3.99 -22.78
CA LEU A 156 19.81 4.27 -22.25
C LEU A 156 20.76 3.07 -22.40
N ILE A 157 20.30 1.84 -22.15
CA ILE A 157 21.10 0.62 -22.40
C ILE A 157 21.51 0.55 -23.87
N THR A 158 20.57 0.78 -24.78
CA THR A 158 20.82 0.70 -26.23
C THR A 158 21.83 1.76 -26.66
N GLN A 159 21.74 2.98 -26.13
CA GLN A 159 22.70 4.06 -26.39
C GLN A 159 24.11 3.70 -25.91
N ILE A 160 24.26 3.21 -24.68
CA ILE A 160 25.57 2.80 -24.13
C ILE A 160 26.16 1.63 -24.95
N GLN A 161 25.33 0.68 -25.39
CA GLN A 161 25.80 -0.44 -26.21
C GLN A 161 26.28 0.01 -27.59
N ASP A 162 25.60 0.98 -28.21
CA ASP A 162 25.99 1.55 -29.49
C ASP A 162 27.30 2.33 -29.37
N GLU A 163 27.46 3.11 -28.30
CA GLU A 163 28.71 3.83 -28.01
C GLU A 163 29.90 2.87 -27.88
N ILE A 164 29.76 1.80 -27.11
CA ILE A 164 30.81 0.77 -26.97
C ILE A 164 31.08 0.05 -28.29
N GLY A 165 30.04 -0.28 -29.06
CA GLY A 165 30.15 -0.98 -30.34
C GLY A 165 30.82 -0.15 -31.44
N SER A 166 30.65 1.17 -31.41
CA SER A 166 31.31 2.09 -32.36
C SER A 166 32.83 2.25 -32.14
N VAL A 167 33.30 1.93 -30.93
CA VAL A 167 34.71 2.06 -30.52
C VAL A 167 35.51 0.77 -30.74
N LEU A 168 34.84 -0.38 -30.85
CA LEU A 168 35.45 -1.71 -31.07
C LEU A 168 35.55 -2.06 -32.56
#